data_AF-A0A3E1INU8-F1
#
_entry.id   AF-A0A3E1INU8-F1
#
_cell.length_a   1.000
_cell.length_b   1.000
_cell.length_c   1.000
_cell.angle_alpha   90.00
_cell.angle_beta   90.00
_cell.angle_gamma   90.00
#
_symmetry.space_group_name_H-M   'P 1'
#
loop_
_entity.id
_entity.type
_entity.pdbx_description
1 polymer ?
#
loop_
_entity_poly.entity_id
_entity_poly.type
_entity_poly.pdbx_seq_one_letter_code
_entity_poly.pdbx_strand_id
1 'polypeptide(L)'
;MSAKLASNSSPLSLLTVLKPGGSSCFSADSKPPKSIDDMIQLMKTRELVVTDENNLKSMLYNCNYYRLSGYFRVFQVDPSSGNNQFKPGSKD
;
A
#
# COMPACT_ATOMS: atom_id res chain seq x y z
N MET A 1 44.09 -8.73 -54.32
CA MET A 1 42.92 -7.86 -54.08
C MET A 1 42.44 -8.12 -52.66
N SER A 2 42.86 -7.30 -51.69
CA SER A 2 42.57 -7.50 -50.27
C SER A 2 41.14 -7.06 -49.95
N ALA A 3 40.28 -8.00 -49.57
CA ALA A 3 38.93 -7.72 -49.12
C ALA A 3 38.97 -6.96 -47.78
N LYS A 4 38.47 -5.73 -47.80
CA LYS A 4 38.30 -4.86 -46.62
C LYS A 4 37.12 -5.43 -45.81
N LEU A 5 37.40 -6.15 -44.72
CA LEU A 5 36.37 -6.54 -43.76
C LEU A 5 35.83 -5.26 -43.11
N ALA A 6 34.63 -4.84 -43.52
CA ALA A 6 33.91 -3.77 -42.86
C ALA A 6 33.54 -4.25 -41.45
N SER A 7 34.10 -3.60 -40.44
CA SER A 7 33.71 -3.75 -39.05
C SER A 7 32.26 -3.31 -38.87
N ASN A 8 31.33 -4.27 -38.78
CA ASN A 8 29.93 -4.05 -38.42
C ASN A 8 29.78 -3.89 -36.89
N SER A 9 30.53 -2.97 -36.30
CA SER A 9 30.31 -2.61 -34.90
C SER A 9 29.02 -1.79 -34.80
N SER A 10 27.89 -2.48 -34.66
CA SER A 10 26.64 -1.87 -34.20
C SER A 10 26.91 -1.17 -32.86
N PRO A 11 26.60 0.13 -32.69
CA PRO A 11 26.74 0.81 -31.40
C PRO A 11 25.61 0.43 -30.42
N LEU A 12 24.76 -0.54 -30.79
CA LEU A 12 23.67 -1.04 -29.99
C LEU A 12 24.08 -2.31 -29.24
N SER A 13 25.19 -2.25 -28.49
CA SER A 13 25.21 -3.03 -27.25
C SER A 13 24.23 -2.34 -26.31
N LEU A 14 22.96 -2.70 -26.46
CA LEU A 14 21.97 -2.55 -25.41
C LEU A 14 22.49 -3.37 -24.22
N LEU A 15 23.41 -2.76 -23.47
CA LEU A 15 23.67 -3.10 -22.08
C LEU A 15 22.35 -2.79 -21.37
N THR A 16 21.39 -3.69 -21.51
CA THR A 16 20.26 -3.78 -20.60
C THR A 16 20.89 -4.14 -19.26
N VAL A 17 21.35 -3.11 -18.56
CA VAL A 17 21.50 -3.17 -17.12
C VAL A 17 20.12 -3.54 -16.64
N LEU A 18 19.92 -4.83 -16.38
CA LEU A 18 18.84 -5.31 -15.53
C LEU A 18 19.10 -4.57 -14.21
N LYS A 19 18.51 -3.38 -14.05
CA LYS A 19 18.36 -2.80 -12.73
C LYS A 19 17.67 -3.92 -11.97
N PRO A 20 18.28 -4.49 -10.92
CA PRO A 20 17.58 -5.48 -10.12
C PRO A 20 16.29 -4.79 -9.72
N GLY A 21 15.17 -5.29 -10.25
CA GLY A 21 13.85 -4.81 -9.89
C GLY A 21 13.85 -4.84 -8.38
N GLY A 22 13.64 -3.68 -7.76
CA GLY A 22 13.79 -3.52 -6.33
C GLY A 22 12.90 -4.53 -5.62
N SER A 23 13.46 -5.67 -5.24
CA SER A 23 12.87 -6.52 -4.23
C SER A 23 12.78 -5.64 -3.00
N SER A 24 11.56 -5.27 -2.63
CA SER A 24 11.29 -4.80 -1.27
C SER A 24 11.50 -6.01 -0.35
N CYS A 25 12.76 -6.41 -0.14
CA CYS A 25 13.10 -7.20 1.01
C CYS A 25 12.72 -6.33 2.21
N PHE A 26 11.67 -6.74 2.92
CA PHE A 26 11.23 -6.09 4.14
C PHE A 26 12.45 -5.93 5.04
N SER A 27 12.90 -4.69 5.23
CA SER A 27 14.00 -4.40 6.14
C SER A 27 13.57 -4.86 7.54
N ALA A 28 14.50 -5.45 8.30
CA ALA A 28 14.22 -5.93 9.66
C ALA A 28 13.76 -4.81 10.61
N ASP A 29 13.95 -3.54 10.23
CA ASP A 29 13.43 -2.33 10.88
C ASP A 29 12.01 -1.91 10.44
N SER A 30 11.27 -2.78 9.77
CA SER A 30 9.89 -2.46 9.38
C SER A 30 8.93 -2.55 10.57
N LYS A 31 8.01 -1.57 10.65
CA LYS A 31 6.97 -1.52 11.67
C LYS A 31 6.20 -2.86 11.67
N PRO A 32 6.02 -3.51 12.84
CA PRO A 32 5.34 -4.80 12.88
C PRO A 32 3.93 -4.67 12.28
N PRO A 33 3.44 -5.71 11.58
CA PRO A 33 2.08 -5.71 11.07
C PRO A 33 1.10 -5.60 12.23
N LYS A 34 0.08 -4.75 12.08
CA LYS A 34 -1.00 -4.63 13.06
C LYS A 34 -1.89 -5.87 13.02
N SER A 35 -2.31 -6.34 14.19
CA SER A 35 -3.36 -7.36 14.27
C SER A 35 -4.71 -6.80 13.83
N ILE A 36 -5.69 -7.67 13.54
CA ILE A 36 -7.04 -7.21 13.16
C ILE A 36 -7.69 -6.45 14.31
N ASP A 37 -7.50 -6.90 15.54
CA ASP A 37 -8.05 -6.25 16.73
C ASP A 37 -7.41 -4.85 16.93
N ASP A 38 -6.11 -4.69 16.65
CA ASP A 38 -5.45 -3.37 16.66
C ASP A 38 -6.00 -2.43 15.58
N MET A 39 -6.40 -2.97 14.42
CA MET A 39 -6.98 -2.21 13.33
C MET A 39 -8.39 -1.72 13.69
N ILE A 40 -9.21 -2.59 14.30
CA ILE A 40 -10.53 -2.23 14.83
C ILE A 40 -10.39 -1.17 15.92
N GLN A 41 -9.48 -1.36 16.88
CA GLN A 41 -9.25 -0.38 17.94
C GLN A 41 -8.81 0.97 17.37
N LEU A 42 -7.93 0.98 16.36
CA LEU A 42 -7.52 2.21 15.69
C LEU A 42 -8.69 2.93 15.01
N MET A 43 -9.65 2.19 14.44
CA MET A 43 -10.85 2.77 13.84
C MET A 43 -11.79 3.36 14.90
N LYS A 44 -11.97 2.66 16.03
CA LYS A 44 -12.71 3.17 17.20
C LYS A 44 -12.08 4.44 17.78
N THR A 45 -10.75 4.48 17.91
CA THR A 45 -10.01 5.68 18.39
C THR A 45 -10.20 6.89 17.48
N ARG A 46 -10.54 6.69 16.21
CA ARG A 46 -10.83 7.74 15.24
C ARG A 46 -12.32 8.12 15.19
N GLU A 47 -13.09 7.72 16.20
CA GLU A 47 -14.53 8.01 16.31
C GLU A 47 -15.42 7.28 15.29
N LEU A 48 -14.95 6.17 14.71
CA LEU A 48 -15.85 5.28 13.97
C LEU A 48 -16.76 4.53 14.94
N VAL A 49 -18.07 4.64 14.73
CA VAL A 49 -19.05 3.84 15.46
C VAL A 49 -19.09 2.44 14.83
N VAL A 50 -18.56 1.46 15.54
CA VAL A 50 -18.60 0.05 15.11
C VAL A 50 -19.94 -0.55 15.55
N THR A 51 -20.76 -0.95 14.59
CA THR A 51 -22.10 -1.51 14.77
C THR A 51 -22.02 -3.01 14.99
N ASP A 52 -21.21 -3.72 14.19
CA ASP A 52 -20.96 -5.16 14.33
C ASP A 52 -19.47 -5.46 14.19
N GLU A 53 -18.81 -5.71 15.31
CA GLU A 53 -17.39 -5.98 15.37
C GLU A 53 -16.99 -7.28 14.66
N ASN A 54 -17.85 -8.30 14.64
CA ASN A 54 -17.56 -9.57 13.95
C ASN A 54 -17.59 -9.38 12.44
N ASN A 55 -18.58 -8.65 11.93
CA ASN A 55 -18.67 -8.32 10.51
C ASN A 55 -17.47 -7.47 10.08
N LEU A 56 -17.11 -6.44 10.86
CA LEU A 56 -15.93 -5.62 10.60
C LEU A 56 -14.64 -6.45 10.61
N LYS A 57 -14.51 -7.41 11.53
CA LYS A 57 -13.37 -8.33 11.60
C LYS A 57 -13.27 -9.19 10.33
N SER A 58 -14.38 -9.74 9.87
CA SER A 58 -14.44 -10.50 8.61
C SER A 58 -14.10 -9.63 7.40
N MET A 59 -14.59 -8.40 7.33
CA MET A 59 -14.24 -7.45 6.25
C MET A 59 -12.76 -7.08 6.26
N LEU A 60 -12.19 -6.79 7.43
CA LEU A 60 -10.76 -6.49 7.56
C LEU A 60 -9.88 -7.68 7.19
N TYR A 61 -10.31 -8.90 7.54
CA TYR A 61 -9.64 -10.14 7.15
C TYR A 61 -9.65 -10.33 5.63
N ASN A 62 -10.82 -10.16 4.99
CA ASN A 62 -10.99 -10.41 3.56
C ASN A 62 -10.43 -9.31 2.66
N CYS A 63 -10.63 -8.04 3.02
CA CYS A 63 -10.30 -6.89 2.17
C CYS A 63 -8.97 -6.24 2.53
N ASN A 64 -8.40 -6.52 3.71
CA ASN A 64 -7.26 -5.82 4.31
C ASN A 64 -7.58 -4.35 4.63
N TYR A 65 -7.09 -3.88 5.77
CA TYR A 65 -7.25 -2.50 6.24
C TYR A 65 -6.85 -1.44 5.21
N TYR A 66 -5.79 -1.66 4.43
CA TYR A 66 -5.36 -0.66 3.44
C TYR A 66 -6.46 -0.35 2.41
N ARG A 67 -7.14 -1.38 1.88
CA ARG A 67 -8.24 -1.19 0.93
C ARG A 67 -9.46 -0.60 1.61
N LEU A 68 -9.83 -1.14 2.76
CA LEU A 68 -11.01 -0.68 3.51
C LEU A 68 -10.89 0.81 3.89
N SER A 69 -9.70 1.23 4.32
CA SER A 69 -9.40 2.62 4.69
C SER A 69 -9.58 3.63 3.55
N GLY A 70 -9.44 3.19 2.29
CA GLY A 70 -9.69 4.03 1.12
C GLY A 70 -11.17 4.41 0.97
N TYR A 71 -12.08 3.45 1.19
CA TYR A 71 -13.53 3.72 1.15
C TYR A 71 -13.99 4.67 2.25
N PHE A 72 -13.30 4.63 3.40
CA PHE A 72 -13.60 5.49 4.54
C PHE A 72 -13.20 6.95 4.38
N ARG A 73 -12.37 7.27 3.38
CA ARG A 73 -11.78 8.61 3.20
C ARG A 73 -12.84 9.73 3.10
N VAL A 74 -14.00 9.43 2.50
CA VAL A 74 -15.11 10.39 2.32
C VAL A 74 -15.85 10.71 3.63
N PHE A 75 -15.77 9.79 4.60
CA PHE A 75 -16.38 9.92 5.92
C PHE A 75 -15.41 10.52 6.94
N GLN A 76 -14.16 10.79 6.56
CA GLN A 76 -13.19 11.48 7.42
C GLN A 76 -13.35 12.99 7.34
N VAL A 77 -12.93 13.70 8.39
CA VAL A 77 -13.11 15.15 8.52
C VAL A 77 -12.21 15.91 7.55
N ASP A 78 -10.89 15.72 7.65
CA ASP A 78 -9.93 16.36 6.74
C ASP A 78 -8.67 15.50 6.65
N PRO A 79 -8.72 14.41 5.87
CA PRO A 79 -7.62 13.48 5.86
C PRO A 79 -6.45 13.99 5.01
N SER A 80 -6.62 15.08 4.27
CA SER A 80 -5.57 15.79 3.52
C SER A 80 -4.67 16.62 4.44
N SER A 81 -5.21 17.19 5.52
CA SER A 81 -4.41 17.82 6.59
C SER A 81 -3.93 16.83 7.66
N GLY A 82 -4.18 15.53 7.47
CA GLY A 82 -3.79 14.47 8.40
C GLY A 82 -4.85 14.16 9.47
N ASN A 83 -5.97 14.87 9.48
CA ASN A 83 -7.10 14.58 10.36
C ASN A 83 -7.90 13.38 9.84
N ASN A 84 -7.50 12.19 10.30
CA ASN A 84 -8.14 10.92 9.98
C ASN A 84 -9.31 10.57 10.92
N GLN A 85 -9.78 11.50 11.74
CA GLN A 85 -11.02 11.34 12.52
C GLN A 85 -12.19 11.15 11.55
N PHE A 86 -13.09 10.24 11.90
CA PHE A 86 -14.35 10.08 11.21
C PHE A 86 -15.31 11.20 11.61
N LYS A 87 -16.22 11.57 10.71
CA LYS A 87 -17.30 12.51 11.03
C LYS A 87 -18.17 11.90 12.13
N PRO A 88 -18.63 12.68 13.12
CA PRO A 88 -19.46 12.16 14.21
C PRO A 88 -20.67 11.37 13.69
N GLY A 89 -20.85 10.16 14.22
CA GLY A 89 -21.96 9.27 13.82
C GLY A 89 -21.71 8.45 12.56
N SER A 90 -20.52 8.50 11.97
CA SER A 90 -20.12 7.58 10.90
C SER A 90 -20.08 6.14 11.41
N LYS A 91 -20.61 5.21 10.61
CA LYS A 91 -20.74 3.78 10.94
C LYS A 91 -20.02 2.93 9.89
N ASP A 92 -19.70 1.69 10.26
CA ASP A 92 -19.14 0.65 9.40
C ASP A 92 -20.16 0.06 8.40
#